data_AF-A0A095XB63-F1
#
_entry.id   AF-A0A095XB63-F1
#
_cell.length_a   1.000
_cell.length_b   1.000
_cell.length_c   1.000
_cell.angle_alpha   90.00
_cell.angle_beta   90.00
_cell.angle_gamma   90.00
#
_symmetry.space_group_name_H-M   'P 1'
#
loop_
_entity.id
_entity.type
_entity.pdbx_description
1 polymer ?
#
loop_
_entity_poly.entity_id
_entity_poly.type
_entity_poly.pdbx_seq_one_letter_code
_entity_poly.pdbx_strand_id
1 'polypeptide(L)'
;CLSDRAWYSGVALLAACTISAFMKMGRGAWIQYRAYTLTFWSAFVLTFPRFTYETQFAHEHSQNPTAMFTIAFLALVFNAGLFVYHIWWIVKTKRNPLKVELYPDAFGNPKLISETATDEVKQRIANRIGKTVQEAGFSR
;
A
#
# COMPACT_ATOMS: atom_id res chain seq x y z
N CYS A 1 -12.59 -2.87 17.74
CA CYS A 1 -11.68 -3.55 18.70
C CYS A 1 -10.25 -2.98 18.86
N LEU A 2 -9.80 -2.02 18.04
CA LEU A 2 -8.64 -1.14 18.33
C LEU A 2 -8.99 0.31 17.99
N SER A 3 -9.71 0.48 16.88
CA SER A 3 -10.33 1.72 16.45
C SER A 3 -11.62 2.07 17.21
N ASP A 4 -12.09 1.24 18.15
CA ASP A 4 -13.23 1.60 19.03
C ASP A 4 -12.76 2.21 20.36
N ARG A 5 -11.45 2.24 20.62
CA ARG A 5 -10.90 2.50 21.96
C ARG A 5 -10.38 3.93 22.14
N ALA A 6 -10.15 4.67 21.06
CA ALA A 6 -9.85 6.11 21.06
C ALA A 6 -9.67 6.60 19.62
N TRP A 7 -10.19 7.79 19.28
CA TRP A 7 -9.92 8.42 17.98
C TRP A 7 -8.42 8.70 17.77
N TYR A 8 -7.67 8.97 18.84
CA TYR A 8 -6.21 9.13 18.81
C TYR A 8 -5.48 7.86 18.36
N SER A 9 -6.00 6.68 18.68
CA SER A 9 -5.43 5.40 18.20
C SER A 9 -5.56 5.29 16.69
N GLY A 10 -6.73 5.63 16.13
CA GLY A 10 -6.95 5.67 14.69
C GLY A 10 -6.10 6.72 13.98
N VAL A 11 -5.99 7.93 14.54
CA VAL A 11 -5.15 9.01 13.99
C VAL A 11 -3.66 8.68 14.10
N ALA A 12 -3.20 8.09 15.20
CA ALA A 12 -1.81 7.63 15.34
C ALA A 12 -1.48 6.52 14.33
N LEU A 13 -2.41 5.59 14.09
CA LEU A 13 -2.24 4.51 13.09
C LEU A 13 -2.18 5.08 11.67
N LEU A 14 -3.07 6.04 11.35
CA LEU A 14 -3.07 6.74 10.07
C LEU A 14 -1.81 7.59 9.90
N ALA A 15 -1.43 8.37 10.91
CA ALA A 15 -0.22 9.21 10.87
C ALA A 15 1.06 8.37 10.77
N ALA A 16 1.17 7.28 11.53
CA ALA A 16 2.31 6.36 11.48
C ALA A 16 2.50 5.79 10.07
N CYS A 17 1.41 5.34 9.42
CA CYS A 17 1.50 4.82 8.06
C CYS A 17 1.71 5.92 7.00
N THR A 18 1.29 7.16 7.28
CA THR A 18 1.48 8.32 6.39
C THR A 18 2.93 8.81 6.38
N ILE A 19 3.58 8.88 7.54
CA ILE A 19 5.00 9.27 7.65
C ILE A 19 5.88 8.27 6.89
N SER A 20 5.60 6.96 7.03
CA SER A 20 6.34 5.92 6.29
C SER A 20 6.15 5.98 4.77
N ALA A 21 5.01 6.49 4.28
CA ALA A 21 4.75 6.61 2.84
C ALA A 21 5.60 7.70 2.16
N PHE A 22 6.02 8.73 2.91
CA PHE A 22 6.85 9.82 2.40
C PHE A 22 8.36 9.54 2.45
N MET A 23 8.78 8.45 3.10
CA MET A 23 10.20 8.08 3.17
C MET A 23 10.67 7.55 1.80
N LYS A 24 11.56 8.34 1.17
CA LYS A 24 12.12 8.13 -0.18
C LYS A 24 12.76 6.74 -0.41
N MET A 25 13.19 6.08 0.67
CA MET A 25 13.87 4.78 0.68
C MET A 25 12.94 3.57 0.52
N GLY A 26 11.61 3.75 0.54
CA GLY A 26 10.64 2.65 0.64
C GLY A 26 9.85 2.31 -0.63
N ARG A 27 10.21 2.89 -1.79
CA ARG A 27 9.51 2.69 -3.07
C ARG A 27 9.77 1.27 -3.60
N GLY A 28 9.01 0.29 -3.09
CA GLY A 28 9.10 -1.13 -3.44
C GLY A 28 8.68 -2.09 -2.31
N ALA A 29 8.84 -1.68 -1.05
CA ALA A 29 8.48 -2.46 0.14
C ALA A 29 7.24 -1.90 0.86
N TRP A 30 6.38 -1.18 0.14
CA TRP A 30 5.22 -0.46 0.69
C TRP A 30 4.30 -1.35 1.54
N ILE A 31 4.05 -2.59 1.12
CA ILE A 31 3.23 -3.55 1.88
C ILE A 31 3.89 -3.95 3.21
N GLN A 32 5.22 -4.11 3.21
CA GLN A 32 5.98 -4.49 4.40
C GLN A 32 6.01 -3.34 5.41
N TYR A 33 6.22 -2.10 4.95
CA TYR A 33 6.16 -0.91 5.81
C TYR A 33 4.78 -0.72 6.46
N ARG A 34 3.67 -1.00 5.73
CA ARG A 34 2.32 -0.98 6.32
C ARG A 34 2.11 -2.06 7.36
N ALA A 35 2.63 -3.27 7.13
CA ALA A 35 2.53 -4.36 8.10
C ALA A 35 3.33 -4.07 9.37
N TYR A 36 4.57 -3.56 9.25
CA TYR A 36 5.41 -3.25 10.41
C TYR A 36 4.81 -2.18 11.32
N THR A 37 4.24 -1.12 10.74
CA THR A 37 3.57 -0.06 11.52
C THR A 37 2.30 -0.56 12.22
N LEU A 38 1.52 -1.43 11.57
CA LEU A 38 0.36 -2.08 12.20
C LEU A 38 0.78 -2.99 13.37
N THR A 39 1.82 -3.79 13.18
CA THR A 39 2.34 -4.69 14.22
C THR A 39 2.89 -3.91 15.40
N PHE A 40 3.66 -2.84 15.15
CA PHE A 40 4.17 -1.96 16.19
C PHE A 40 3.04 -1.36 17.04
N TRP A 41 1.99 -0.85 16.40
CA TRP A 41 0.87 -0.27 17.12
C TRP A 41 0.05 -1.33 17.89
N SER A 42 -0.14 -2.51 17.31
CA SER A 42 -0.79 -3.63 17.98
C SER A 42 -0.01 -4.05 19.23
N ALA A 43 1.32 -4.11 19.15
CA ALA A 43 2.18 -4.38 20.30
C ALA A 43 2.08 -3.28 21.38
N PHE A 44 2.00 -2.00 20.99
CA PHE A 44 1.85 -0.88 21.91
C PHE A 44 0.54 -0.95 22.72
N VAL A 45 -0.59 -1.19 22.05
CA VAL A 45 -1.90 -1.30 22.73
C VAL A 45 -1.97 -2.51 23.66
N LEU A 46 -1.32 -3.62 23.30
CA LEU A 46 -1.25 -4.81 24.15
C LEU A 46 -0.33 -4.60 25.37
N THR A 47 0.74 -3.81 25.23
CA THR A 47 1.70 -3.55 26.32
C THR A 47 1.18 -2.53 27.33
N PHE A 48 0.47 -1.50 26.85
CA PHE A 48 -0.07 -0.42 27.69
C PHE A 48 -1.59 -0.31 27.57
N PRO A 49 -2.36 -1.31 28.02
CA PRO A 49 -3.81 -1.31 27.89
C PRO A 49 -4.41 -0.11 28.63
N ARG A 50 -4.03 0.14 29.89
CA ARG A 50 -4.66 1.18 30.73
C ARG A 50 -4.64 2.60 30.13
N PHE A 51 -3.65 2.94 29.30
CA PHE A 51 -3.59 4.22 28.60
C PHE A 51 -4.74 4.40 27.59
N THR A 52 -5.18 3.31 26.98
CA THR A 52 -6.24 3.27 25.95
C THR A 52 -7.65 3.05 26.49
N TYR A 53 -7.82 2.67 27.78
CA TYR A 53 -9.13 2.34 28.35
C TYR A 53 -9.62 3.31 29.42
N GLU A 54 -8.76 3.80 30.31
CA GLU A 54 -9.20 4.45 31.57
C GLU A 54 -8.86 5.94 31.64
N THR A 55 -8.33 6.52 30.56
CA THR A 55 -7.91 7.93 30.56
C THR A 55 -8.98 8.83 29.93
N GLN A 56 -8.95 10.12 30.29
CA GLN A 56 -9.77 11.21 29.75
C GLN A 56 -9.75 11.38 28.21
N PHE A 57 -8.91 10.60 27.51
CA PHE A 57 -8.77 10.58 26.06
C PHE A 57 -9.58 9.43 25.39
N ALA A 58 -10.23 8.58 26.19
CA ALA A 58 -11.17 7.56 25.71
C ALA A 58 -12.49 8.22 25.33
N HIS A 59 -12.65 8.53 24.04
CA HIS A 59 -13.90 9.04 23.48
C HIS A 59 -14.52 7.97 22.58
N GLU A 60 -15.70 7.50 22.97
CA GLU A 60 -16.51 6.53 22.24
C GLU A 60 -16.96 7.14 20.89
N HIS A 61 -16.86 6.36 19.83
CA HIS A 61 -17.23 6.82 18.49
C HIS A 61 -18.74 6.83 18.35
N SER A 62 -19.29 7.80 17.61
CA SER A 62 -20.75 7.93 17.40
C SER A 62 -21.42 6.72 16.70
N GLN A 63 -20.66 5.72 16.22
CA GLN A 63 -21.11 4.48 15.57
C GLN A 63 -22.36 4.63 14.68
N ASN A 64 -22.42 5.69 13.88
CA ASN A 64 -23.58 5.93 13.03
C ASN A 64 -23.63 4.87 11.91
N PRO A 65 -24.65 4.00 11.87
CA PRO A 65 -24.71 2.88 10.93
C PRO A 65 -24.79 3.36 9.47
N THR A 66 -25.45 4.49 9.23
CA THR A 66 -25.58 5.08 7.88
C THR A 66 -24.24 5.57 7.35
N ALA A 67 -23.42 6.18 8.21
CA ALA A 67 -22.09 6.66 7.82
C ALA A 67 -21.14 5.50 7.49
N MET A 68 -21.13 4.44 8.32
CA MET A 68 -20.30 3.25 8.08
C MET A 68 -20.70 2.54 6.78
N PHE A 69 -22.01 2.37 6.53
CA PHE A 69 -22.50 1.74 5.31
C PHE A 69 -22.11 2.52 4.06
N THR A 70 -22.26 3.86 4.09
CA THR A 70 -21.92 4.71 2.94
C THR A 70 -20.44 4.62 2.59
N ILE A 71 -19.55 4.67 3.59
CA ILE A 71 -18.11 4.56 3.39
C ILE A 71 -17.74 3.15 2.89
N ALA A 72 -18.33 2.10 3.46
CA ALA A 72 -18.08 0.73 3.03
C ALA A 72 -18.54 0.49 1.57
N PHE A 73 -19.72 1.00 1.20
CA PHE A 73 -20.24 0.90 -0.16
C PHE A 73 -19.34 1.64 -1.16
N LEU A 74 -18.92 2.87 -0.84
CA LEU A 74 -18.02 3.64 -1.69
C LEU A 74 -16.65 2.97 -1.84
N ALA A 75 -16.11 2.42 -0.75
CA ALA A 75 -14.88 1.65 -0.77
C ALA A 75 -15.02 0.40 -1.65
N LEU A 76 -16.16 -0.30 -1.59
CA LEU A 76 -16.43 -1.47 -2.41
C LEU A 76 -16.47 -1.12 -3.90
N VAL A 77 -17.19 -0.07 -4.28
CA VAL A 77 -17.28 0.39 -5.68
C VAL A 77 -15.91 0.74 -6.23
N PHE A 78 -15.10 1.47 -5.45
CA PHE A 78 -13.76 1.86 -5.89
C PHE A 78 -12.81 0.65 -6.04
N ASN A 79 -12.82 -0.28 -5.09
CA ASN A 79 -12.01 -1.50 -5.17
C ASN A 79 -12.46 -2.41 -6.32
N ALA A 80 -13.76 -2.53 -6.56
CA ALA A 80 -14.29 -3.30 -7.68
C ALA A 80 -13.86 -2.70 -9.04
N GLY A 81 -13.94 -1.37 -9.19
CA GLY A 81 -13.47 -0.67 -10.39
C GLY A 81 -11.98 -0.89 -10.65
N LEU A 82 -11.14 -0.78 -9.61
CA LEU A 82 -9.71 -1.08 -9.68
C LEU A 82 -9.44 -2.53 -10.08
N PHE A 83 -10.19 -3.48 -9.54
CA PHE A 83 -10.06 -4.90 -9.86
C PHE A 83 -10.40 -5.18 -11.34
N VAL A 84 -11.49 -4.59 -11.84
CA VAL A 84 -11.87 -4.69 -13.26
C VAL A 84 -10.80 -4.07 -14.16
N TYR A 85 -10.28 -2.89 -13.81
CA TYR A 85 -9.18 -2.26 -14.54
C TYR A 85 -7.93 -3.16 -14.56
N HIS A 86 -7.63 -3.79 -13.44
CA HIS A 86 -6.47 -4.68 -13.31
C HIS A 86 -6.62 -5.92 -14.21
N ILE A 87 -7.81 -6.55 -14.25
CA ILE A 87 -8.10 -7.66 -15.15
C ILE A 87 -8.03 -7.20 -16.61
N TRP A 88 -8.65 -6.07 -16.94
CA TRP A 88 -8.61 -5.51 -18.29
C TRP A 88 -7.17 -5.30 -18.78
N TRP A 89 -6.29 -4.79 -17.92
CA TRP A 89 -4.88 -4.59 -18.25
C TRP A 89 -4.14 -5.91 -18.50
N ILE A 90 -4.40 -6.94 -17.69
CA ILE A 90 -3.83 -8.29 -17.87
C ILE A 90 -4.25 -8.84 -19.24
N VAL A 91 -5.53 -8.73 -19.59
CA VAL A 91 -6.06 -9.21 -20.88
C VAL A 91 -5.44 -8.44 -22.04
N LYS A 92 -5.35 -7.11 -21.95
CA LYS A 92 -4.81 -6.25 -23.02
C LYS A 92 -3.33 -6.49 -23.26
N THR A 93 -2.54 -6.64 -22.19
CA THR A 93 -1.08 -6.76 -22.29
C THR A 93 -0.64 -8.22 -22.45
N LYS A 94 -1.54 -9.18 -22.20
CA LYS A 94 -1.30 -10.63 -22.22
C LYS A 94 -0.08 -11.07 -21.41
N ARG A 95 0.31 -10.28 -20.40
CA ARG A 95 1.43 -10.57 -19.50
C ARG A 95 0.94 -11.47 -18.37
N ASN A 96 1.67 -12.54 -18.08
CA ASN A 96 1.35 -13.43 -16.97
C ASN A 96 1.76 -12.80 -15.63
N PRO A 97 0.81 -12.47 -14.72
CA PRO A 97 1.10 -11.78 -13.46
C PRO A 97 2.08 -12.52 -12.53
N LEU A 98 2.16 -13.86 -12.65
CA LEU A 98 3.02 -14.68 -11.80
C LEU A 98 4.47 -14.77 -12.30
N LYS A 99 4.71 -14.40 -13.57
CA LYS A 99 6.01 -14.60 -14.23
C LYS A 99 6.66 -13.30 -14.71
N VAL A 100 5.84 -12.29 -15.01
CA VAL A 100 6.26 -11.03 -15.64
C VAL A 100 5.69 -9.85 -14.89
N GLU A 101 6.47 -8.79 -14.76
CA GLU A 101 6.07 -7.54 -14.16
C GLU A 101 4.95 -6.89 -15.00
N LEU A 102 3.82 -6.56 -14.37
CA LEU A 102 2.63 -6.08 -15.11
C LEU A 102 2.70 -4.59 -15.48
N TYR A 103 3.33 -3.78 -14.62
CA TYR A 103 3.42 -2.32 -14.77
C TYR A 103 4.85 -1.74 -14.90
N PRO A 104 5.79 -2.36 -15.65
CA PRO A 104 7.14 -1.83 -15.81
C PRO A 104 7.17 -0.49 -16.55
N ASP A 105 6.23 -0.28 -17.47
CA ASP A 105 6.13 0.91 -18.33
C ASP A 105 5.22 2.01 -17.72
N ALA A 106 4.61 1.76 -16.54
CA ALA A 106 3.69 2.72 -15.94
C ALA A 106 4.44 3.97 -15.46
N PHE A 107 3.73 5.11 -15.40
CA PHE A 107 4.32 6.39 -15.06
C PHE A 107 5.14 6.33 -13.76
N GLY A 108 6.42 6.71 -13.83
CA GLY A 108 7.35 6.71 -12.70
C GLY A 108 8.03 5.36 -12.40
N ASN A 109 7.51 4.23 -12.89
CA ASN A 109 8.10 2.91 -12.65
C ASN A 109 9.44 2.69 -13.37
N PRO A 110 9.66 3.11 -14.63
CA PRO A 110 10.97 2.99 -15.28
C PRO A 110 12.09 3.71 -14.52
N LYS A 111 11.80 4.92 -14.03
CA LYS A 111 12.73 5.71 -13.22
C LYS A 111 13.02 5.06 -11.86
N LEU A 112 12.01 4.45 -11.24
CA LEU A 112 12.19 3.73 -9.99
C LEU A 112 13.07 2.48 -10.17
N ILE A 113 12.84 1.74 -11.26
CA ILE A 113 13.62 0.54 -11.61
C ILE A 113 15.07 0.93 -11.94
N SER A 114 15.30 2.03 -12.65
CA SER A 114 16.66 2.50 -12.94
C SER A 114 17.43 2.92 -11.68
N GLU A 115 16.75 3.58 -10.72
CA GLU A 115 17.33 4.04 -9.45
C GLU A 115 17.53 2.92 -8.42
N THR A 116 16.65 1.92 -8.36
CA THR A 116 16.59 0.96 -7.22
C THR A 116 17.09 -0.45 -7.58
N ALA A 117 16.95 -0.89 -8.83
CA ALA A 117 17.26 -2.27 -9.20
C ALA A 117 18.75 -2.47 -9.53
N THR A 118 19.30 -3.64 -9.19
CA THR A 118 20.61 -4.11 -9.68
C THR A 118 20.56 -4.34 -11.19
N ASP A 119 21.67 -4.16 -11.89
CA ASP A 119 21.72 -4.25 -13.35
C ASP A 119 21.32 -5.64 -13.89
N GLU A 120 21.60 -6.72 -13.15
CA GLU A 120 21.11 -8.07 -13.45
C GLU A 120 19.58 -8.16 -13.45
N VAL A 121 18.93 -7.47 -12.50
CA VAL A 121 17.47 -7.45 -12.36
C VAL A 121 16.85 -6.62 -13.49
N LYS A 122 17.48 -5.50 -13.88
CA LYS A 122 17.04 -4.71 -15.04
C LYS A 122 17.05 -5.54 -16.33
N GLN A 123 18.11 -6.32 -16.55
CA GLN A 123 18.21 -7.21 -17.70
C GLN A 123 17.15 -8.32 -17.65
N ARG A 124 16.91 -8.91 -16.47
CA ARG A 124 15.87 -9.93 -16.30
C ARG A 124 14.46 -9.39 -16.60
N ILE A 125 14.15 -8.19 -16.12
CA ILE A 125 12.87 -7.51 -16.35
C ILE A 125 12.72 -7.20 -17.84
N ALA A 126 13.75 -6.62 -18.47
CA ALA A 126 13.77 -6.32 -19.90
C ALA A 126 13.50 -7.58 -20.76
N ASN A 127 14.21 -8.68 -20.46
CA ASN A 127 14.02 -9.97 -21.13
C ASN A 127 12.60 -10.54 -20.97
N ARG A 128 11.98 -10.38 -19.79
CA ARG A 128 10.60 -10.84 -19.53
C ARG A 128 9.55 -10.03 -20.26
N ILE A 129 9.83 -8.75 -20.53
CA ILE A 129 8.93 -7.85 -21.24
C ILE A 129 9.15 -7.94 -22.75
N GLY A 130 10.25 -8.57 -23.20
CA GLY A 130 10.63 -8.65 -24.61
C GLY A 130 11.12 -7.31 -25.17
N LYS A 131 11.62 -6.42 -24.31
CA LYS A 131 12.18 -5.10 -24.68
C LYS A 131 13.65 -5.03 -24.29
N THR A 132 14.43 -4.19 -24.96
CA THR A 132 15.80 -3.90 -24.52
C THR A 132 15.81 -2.93 -23.33
N VAL A 133 16.89 -2.94 -22.53
CA VAL A 133 17.05 -2.07 -21.33
C VAL A 133 16.96 -0.58 -21.68
N GLN A 134 17.39 -0.20 -22.89
CA GLN A 134 17.33 1.19 -23.38
C GLN A 134 15.93 1.57 -23.86
N GLU A 135 15.22 0.70 -24.58
CA GLU A 135 13.84 0.95 -25.02
C GLU A 135 12.85 0.99 -23.86
N ALA A 136 13.15 0.30 -22.77
CA ALA A 136 12.34 0.31 -21.55
C ALA A 136 12.65 1.52 -20.63
N GLY A 137 13.64 2.35 -20.97
CA GLY A 137 14.02 3.54 -20.18
C GLY A 137 14.63 3.20 -18.83
N PHE A 138 15.27 2.02 -18.70
CA PHE A 138 15.90 1.57 -17.46
C PHE A 138 17.38 1.98 -17.35
N SER A 139 17.95 2.61 -18.38
CA SER A 139 19.28 3.20 -18.33
C SER A 139 19.30 4.43 -17.41
N ARG A 140 20.38 4.55 -16.62
CA ARG A 140 20.59 5.68 -15.72
C ARG A 140 20.97 6.94 -16.48
#